data_AF-A0A2X2T1K2-F1
#
_entry.id   AF-A0A2X2T1K2-F1
#
_cell.length_a   1.000
_cell.length_b   1.000
_cell.length_c   1.000
_cell.angle_alpha   90.00
_cell.angle_beta   90.00
_cell.angle_gamma   90.00
#
_symmetry.space_group_name_H-M   'P 1'
#
loop_
_entity.id
_entity.type
_entity.pdbx_description
1 polymer ?
#
loop_
_entity_poly.entity_id
_entity_poly.type
_entity_poly.pdbx_seq_one_letter_code
_entity_poly.pdbx_strand_id
1 'polypeptide(L)'
;MLKRAMTRHASPILQTLLDTDAYKLHMQQAVYHRYYDVNVAAEFRCRGDDLLGIHADAIREQVAAMQHLHLSDEEFHWLKSLPFFKADYLDWLRDFRYDPSQVQVTNNHGHLDIRLSGPWREVIMWEVPLLAVISEVVHQHRAPGVTPQMAVNHLETKLREFNALTDGLDLSHFRLMDFGTRRRFSREVQQAIVERLKQEPWFIGTSNYDLARRLDLTPMGTQAHEWFQAHQQISPDLANSQRAALQAWLDEYPDQLGIAPD
;
A
#
# COMPACT_ATOMS: atom_id res chain seq x y z
N MET A 1 23.30 -14.01 -32.84
CA MET A 1 23.66 -13.13 -31.70
C MET A 1 22.46 -12.27 -31.35
N LEU A 2 21.57 -12.76 -30.48
CA LEU A 2 20.52 -11.90 -29.91
C LEU A 2 21.16 -11.05 -28.82
N LYS A 3 21.20 -9.74 -29.03
CA LYS A 3 21.45 -8.78 -27.95
C LYS A 3 20.36 -9.00 -26.91
N ARG A 4 20.72 -9.52 -25.73
CA ARG A 4 19.90 -9.36 -24.52
C ARG A 4 19.62 -7.85 -24.42
N ALA A 5 18.36 -7.45 -24.64
CA ALA A 5 17.92 -6.14 -24.24
C ALA A 5 18.12 -6.10 -22.71
N MET A 6 19.09 -5.31 -22.24
CA MET A 6 19.20 -5.02 -20.82
C MET A 6 17.87 -4.37 -20.41
N THR A 7 17.05 -5.11 -19.68
CA THR A 7 15.78 -4.63 -19.13
C THR A 7 16.08 -3.43 -18.24
N ARG A 8 15.33 -2.33 -18.43
CA ARG A 8 15.40 -1.10 -17.61
C ARG A 8 15.01 -1.31 -16.14
N HIS A 9 14.83 -2.54 -15.68
CA HIS A 9 14.26 -2.92 -14.39
C HIS A 9 15.30 -3.43 -13.37
N ALA A 10 16.60 -3.23 -13.64
CA ALA A 10 17.67 -3.74 -12.75
C ALA A 10 17.67 -3.10 -11.34
N SER A 11 17.03 -1.95 -11.16
CA SER A 11 16.91 -1.29 -9.86
C SER A 11 15.57 -1.62 -9.20
N PRO A 12 15.54 -1.89 -7.88
CA PRO A 12 14.30 -2.07 -7.13
C PRO A 12 13.39 -0.83 -7.23
N ILE A 13 12.12 -1.04 -7.58
CA ILE A 13 11.08 0.01 -7.59
C ILE A 13 10.82 0.48 -6.17
N LEU A 14 10.57 -0.46 -5.26
CA LEU A 14 10.43 -0.17 -3.83
C LEU A 14 11.81 0.03 -3.20
N GLN A 15 11.94 1.09 -2.42
CA GLN A 15 13.20 1.45 -1.74
C GLN A 15 13.13 1.32 -0.22
N THR A 16 11.93 1.22 0.35
CA THR A 16 11.69 1.12 1.79
C THR A 16 10.49 0.23 2.09
N LEU A 17 10.50 -0.39 3.28
CA LEU A 17 9.35 -1.12 3.84
C LEU A 17 8.14 -0.21 4.08
N LEU A 18 8.37 1.10 4.28
CA LEU A 18 7.31 2.09 4.57
C LEU A 18 6.60 2.61 3.32
N ASP A 19 7.02 2.21 2.11
CA ASP A 19 6.33 2.57 0.86
C ASP A 19 5.07 1.69 0.66
N THR A 20 4.14 1.84 1.60
CA THR A 20 2.89 1.08 1.74
C THR A 20 1.85 1.93 2.47
N ASP A 21 0.58 1.53 2.41
CA ASP A 21 -0.51 2.26 3.06
C ASP A 21 -0.54 1.98 4.58
N ALA A 22 -0.84 2.99 5.39
CA ALA A 22 -0.73 2.93 6.85
C ALA A 22 -1.56 1.80 7.49
N TYR A 23 -2.76 1.57 6.96
CA TYR A 23 -3.67 0.52 7.44
C TYR A 23 -3.04 -0.88 7.36
N LYS A 24 -2.04 -1.11 6.50
CA LYS A 24 -1.30 -2.38 6.42
C LYS A 24 -0.57 -2.67 7.72
N LEU A 25 0.16 -1.69 8.26
CA LEU A 25 0.92 -1.87 9.51
C LEU A 25 -0.02 -1.89 10.72
N HIS A 26 -1.09 -1.08 10.71
CA HIS A 26 -2.11 -1.11 11.77
C HIS A 26 -2.76 -2.49 11.87
N MET A 27 -3.21 -3.04 10.74
CA MET A 27 -3.74 -4.41 10.73
C MET A 27 -2.67 -5.44 11.03
N GLN A 28 -1.43 -5.28 10.54
CA GLN A 28 -0.35 -6.23 10.82
C GLN A 28 -0.07 -6.35 12.31
N GLN A 29 -0.05 -5.24 13.05
CA GLN A 29 0.09 -5.26 14.51
C GLN A 29 -1.08 -6.00 15.18
N ALA A 30 -2.33 -5.71 14.77
CA ALA A 30 -3.51 -6.40 15.29
C ALA A 30 -3.45 -7.91 15.04
N VAL A 31 -3.02 -8.32 13.84
CA VAL A 31 -2.81 -9.71 13.45
C VAL A 31 -1.67 -10.34 14.26
N TYR A 32 -0.57 -9.62 14.46
CA TYR A 32 0.57 -10.06 15.26
C TYR A 32 0.15 -10.39 16.70
N HIS A 33 -0.61 -9.52 17.37
CA HIS A 33 -1.02 -9.76 18.75
C HIS A 33 -2.11 -10.82 18.92
N ARG A 34 -3.06 -10.92 17.98
CA ARG A 34 -4.28 -11.71 18.17
C ARG A 34 -4.35 -12.99 17.35
N TYR A 35 -3.73 -12.99 16.17
CA TYR A 35 -3.94 -13.99 15.13
C TYR A 35 -2.61 -14.48 14.55
N TYR A 36 -1.59 -14.56 15.42
CA TYR A 36 -0.21 -14.85 15.03
C TYR A 36 -0.11 -16.10 14.14
N ASP A 37 -0.81 -17.18 14.47
CA ASP A 37 -0.74 -18.47 13.77
C ASP A 37 -1.76 -18.65 12.64
N VAL A 38 -2.56 -17.62 12.32
CA VAL A 38 -3.53 -17.69 11.22
C VAL A 38 -2.80 -17.63 9.87
N ASN A 39 -3.14 -18.57 8.99
CA ASN A 39 -2.67 -18.57 7.61
C ASN A 39 -3.76 -18.05 6.67
N VAL A 40 -3.34 -17.37 5.61
CA VAL A 40 -4.22 -16.80 4.58
C VAL A 40 -3.71 -17.14 3.19
N ALA A 41 -4.60 -16.98 2.22
CA ALA A 41 -4.24 -16.90 0.82
C ALA A 41 -4.95 -15.70 0.18
N ALA A 42 -4.27 -15.04 -0.75
CA ALA A 42 -4.81 -13.94 -1.53
C ALA A 42 -4.46 -14.14 -3.01
N GLU A 43 -5.26 -13.58 -3.90
CA GLU A 43 -5.04 -13.69 -5.34
C GLU A 43 -5.18 -12.33 -6.02
N PHE A 44 -4.28 -12.08 -6.96
CA PHE A 44 -4.39 -10.94 -7.87
C PHE A 44 -5.50 -11.18 -8.88
N ARG A 45 -6.20 -10.10 -9.22
CA ARG A 45 -7.19 -10.06 -10.30
C ARG A 45 -7.05 -8.76 -11.07
N CYS A 46 -6.74 -8.85 -12.37
CA CYS A 46 -6.96 -7.75 -13.28
C CYS A 46 -8.46 -7.72 -13.64
N ARG A 47 -9.13 -6.58 -13.42
CA ARG A 47 -10.58 -6.44 -13.68
C ARG A 47 -10.93 -6.03 -15.11
N GLY A 48 -9.93 -5.65 -15.92
CA GLY A 48 -10.11 -5.30 -17.32
C GLY A 48 -9.56 -6.38 -18.26
N ASP A 49 -9.63 -6.13 -19.56
CA ASP A 49 -9.20 -7.07 -20.61
C ASP A 49 -7.67 -7.06 -20.87
N ASP A 50 -6.90 -6.43 -19.97
CA ASP A 50 -5.47 -6.27 -20.12
C ASP A 50 -4.71 -7.59 -19.93
N LEU A 51 -3.97 -8.01 -20.95
CA LEU A 51 -3.07 -9.17 -20.91
C LEU A 51 -1.71 -8.78 -20.32
N LEU A 52 -1.62 -8.77 -18.99
CA LEU A 52 -0.43 -8.35 -18.24
C LEU A 52 0.63 -9.45 -18.08
N GLY A 53 0.38 -10.68 -18.56
CA GLY A 53 1.27 -11.83 -18.37
C GLY A 53 2.67 -11.64 -18.97
N ILE A 54 2.83 -10.73 -19.95
CA ILE A 54 4.13 -10.35 -20.51
C ILE A 54 5.06 -9.69 -19.46
N HIS A 55 4.53 -9.19 -18.35
CA HIS A 55 5.28 -8.53 -17.28
C HIS A 55 5.68 -9.48 -16.14
N ALA A 56 5.28 -10.77 -16.20
CA ALA A 56 5.48 -11.72 -15.12
C ALA A 56 6.95 -11.86 -14.68
N ASP A 57 7.89 -11.89 -15.62
CA ASP A 57 9.32 -12.02 -15.31
C ASP A 57 9.84 -10.78 -14.56
N ALA A 58 9.52 -9.58 -15.03
CA ALA A 58 9.90 -8.33 -14.37
C ALA A 58 9.28 -8.21 -12.97
N ILE A 59 8.04 -8.67 -12.80
CA ILE A 59 7.37 -8.70 -11.49
C ILE A 59 8.07 -9.69 -10.55
N ARG A 60 8.47 -10.88 -11.02
CA ARG A 60 9.24 -11.84 -10.19
C ARG A 60 10.57 -11.27 -9.74
N GLU A 61 11.28 -10.53 -10.60
CA GLU A 61 12.53 -9.86 -10.22
C GLU A 61 12.30 -8.84 -9.09
N GLN A 62 11.22 -8.05 -9.18
CA GLN A 62 10.86 -7.08 -8.13
C GLN A 62 10.41 -7.75 -6.83
N VAL A 63 9.59 -8.80 -6.91
CA VAL A 63 9.21 -9.62 -5.74
C VAL A 63 10.44 -10.21 -5.06
N ALA A 64 11.40 -10.73 -5.83
CA ALA A 64 12.66 -11.22 -5.28
C ALA A 64 13.46 -10.09 -4.62
N ALA A 65 13.51 -8.89 -5.21
CA ALA A 65 14.22 -7.75 -4.64
C ALA A 65 13.62 -7.27 -3.31
N MET A 66 12.31 -7.43 -3.09
CA MET A 66 11.64 -7.01 -1.84
C MET A 66 12.18 -7.72 -0.59
N GLN A 67 12.81 -8.90 -0.71
CA GLN A 67 13.43 -9.60 0.42
C GLN A 67 14.54 -8.80 1.11
N HIS A 68 15.12 -7.81 0.40
CA HIS A 68 16.19 -6.95 0.91
C HIS A 68 15.66 -5.70 1.63
N LEU A 69 14.37 -5.42 1.53
CA LEU A 69 13.73 -4.35 2.29
C LEU A 69 13.72 -4.72 3.77
N HIS A 70 14.11 -3.74 4.58
CA HIS A 70 14.09 -3.83 6.03
C HIS A 70 13.79 -2.47 6.60
N LEU A 71 13.22 -2.44 7.80
CA LEU A 71 13.01 -1.20 8.52
C LEU A 71 14.36 -0.64 8.95
N SER A 72 14.73 0.53 8.44
CA SER A 72 15.93 1.23 8.89
C SER A 72 15.77 1.77 10.31
N ASP A 73 16.89 2.13 10.95
CA ASP A 73 16.84 2.73 12.29
C ASP A 73 16.04 4.04 12.30
N GLU A 74 16.15 4.87 11.27
CA GLU A 74 15.39 6.12 11.16
C GLU A 74 13.89 5.86 11.09
N GLU A 75 13.48 4.91 10.25
CA GLU A 75 12.08 4.52 10.08
C GLU A 75 11.52 3.88 11.34
N PHE A 76 12.30 3.06 12.04
CA PHE A 76 11.90 2.51 13.33
C PHE A 76 11.63 3.60 14.37
N HIS A 77 12.55 4.57 14.50
CA HIS A 77 12.37 5.65 15.47
C HIS A 77 11.19 6.54 15.11
N TRP A 78 10.93 6.73 13.81
CA TRP A 78 9.77 7.46 13.34
C TRP A 78 8.46 6.72 13.65
N LEU A 79 8.36 5.41 13.37
CA LEU A 79 7.18 4.63 13.77
C LEU A 79 6.97 4.63 15.30
N LYS A 80 8.04 4.55 16.08
CA LYS A 80 8.00 4.58 17.54
C LYS A 80 7.49 5.92 18.11
N SER A 81 7.62 7.03 17.38
CA SER A 81 7.09 8.32 17.83
C SER A 81 5.58 8.44 17.63
N LEU A 82 4.98 7.57 16.81
CA LEU A 82 3.54 7.54 16.58
C LEU A 82 2.82 6.83 17.73
N PRO A 83 1.59 7.27 18.09
CA PRO A 83 0.88 6.75 19.25
C PRO A 83 0.23 5.37 19.02
N PHE A 84 0.37 4.78 17.83
CA PHE A 84 -0.35 3.56 17.45
C PHE A 84 0.42 2.28 17.79
N PHE A 85 1.75 2.34 17.79
CA PHE A 85 2.57 1.13 17.74
C PHE A 85 3.08 0.69 19.11
N LYS A 86 2.94 -0.61 19.39
CA LYS A 86 3.48 -1.25 20.60
C LYS A 86 4.94 -1.68 20.36
N ALA A 87 5.74 -1.66 21.42
CA ALA A 87 7.18 -1.87 21.32
C ALA A 87 7.56 -3.27 20.81
N ASP A 88 6.84 -4.30 21.27
CA ASP A 88 7.02 -5.70 20.85
C ASP A 88 6.75 -5.90 19.36
N TYR A 89 5.69 -5.31 18.83
CA TYR A 89 5.43 -5.31 17.38
C TYR A 89 6.54 -4.60 16.60
N LEU A 90 7.01 -3.43 17.04
CA LEU A 90 8.08 -2.71 16.33
C LEU A 90 9.41 -3.47 16.35
N ASP A 91 9.75 -4.12 17.46
CA ASP A 91 10.94 -4.96 17.57
C ASP A 91 10.84 -6.15 16.61
N TRP A 92 9.68 -6.79 16.51
CA TRP A 92 9.42 -7.83 15.49
C TRP A 92 9.49 -7.27 14.06
N LEU A 93 8.93 -6.09 13.80
CA LEU A 93 8.91 -5.46 12.47
C LEU A 93 10.33 -5.10 11.98
N ARG A 94 11.25 -4.81 12.89
CA ARG A 94 12.67 -4.58 12.57
C ARG A 94 13.33 -5.83 11.97
N ASP A 95 12.94 -7.00 12.46
CA ASP A 95 13.46 -8.30 11.98
C ASP A 95 12.65 -8.85 10.80
N PHE A 96 11.44 -8.34 10.56
CA PHE A 96 10.61 -8.73 9.42
C PHE A 96 11.35 -8.59 8.09
N ARG A 97 11.28 -9.63 7.27
CA ARG A 97 11.70 -9.62 5.86
C ARG A 97 10.60 -10.25 5.02
N TYR A 98 10.39 -9.70 3.84
CA TYR A 98 9.56 -10.36 2.83
C TYR A 98 10.18 -11.71 2.45
N ASP A 99 9.36 -12.77 2.40
CA ASP A 99 9.73 -14.07 1.86
C ASP A 99 9.13 -14.26 0.46
N PRO A 100 9.93 -14.12 -0.62
CA PRO A 100 9.45 -14.29 -1.99
C PRO A 100 8.80 -15.65 -2.26
N SER A 101 9.10 -16.69 -1.46
CA SER A 101 8.49 -18.02 -1.61
C SER A 101 6.97 -18.02 -1.39
N GLN A 102 6.46 -17.00 -0.68
CA GLN A 102 5.04 -16.78 -0.43
C GLN A 102 4.27 -16.31 -1.67
N VAL A 103 4.95 -15.91 -2.74
CA VAL A 103 4.34 -15.29 -3.93
C VAL A 103 4.62 -16.11 -5.18
N GLN A 104 3.56 -16.63 -5.78
CA GLN A 104 3.63 -17.33 -7.07
C GLN A 104 3.14 -16.40 -8.16
N VAL A 105 3.99 -16.11 -9.15
CA VAL A 105 3.67 -15.25 -10.31
C VAL A 105 3.75 -16.08 -11.59
N THR A 106 2.65 -16.23 -12.31
CA THR A 106 2.57 -17.01 -13.54
C THR A 106 1.98 -16.19 -14.68
N ASN A 107 2.42 -16.50 -15.90
CA ASN A 107 1.78 -16.04 -17.13
C ASN A 107 0.94 -17.20 -17.67
N ASN A 108 -0.38 -17.03 -17.63
CA ASN A 108 -1.34 -18.03 -18.06
C ASN A 108 -2.05 -17.53 -19.33
N HIS A 109 -1.56 -17.96 -20.50
CA HIS A 109 -2.09 -17.54 -21.80
C HIS A 109 -2.18 -16.01 -21.99
N GLY A 110 -1.24 -15.24 -21.43
CA GLY A 110 -1.22 -13.78 -21.48
C GLY A 110 -1.87 -13.12 -20.27
N HIS A 111 -2.62 -13.84 -19.44
CA HIS A 111 -3.13 -13.34 -18.16
C HIS A 111 -2.03 -13.43 -17.09
N LEU A 112 -1.93 -12.37 -16.28
CA LEU A 112 -1.06 -12.35 -15.11
C LEU A 112 -1.81 -12.95 -13.93
N ASP A 113 -1.36 -14.11 -13.48
CA ASP A 113 -1.88 -14.80 -12.31
C ASP A 113 -0.88 -14.64 -11.17
N ILE A 114 -1.34 -14.15 -10.02
CA ILE A 114 -0.52 -14.07 -8.81
C ILE A 114 -1.30 -14.64 -7.63
N ARG A 115 -0.68 -15.56 -6.91
CA ARG A 115 -1.21 -16.13 -5.67
C ARG A 115 -0.21 -15.92 -4.54
N LEU A 116 -0.73 -15.45 -3.41
CA LEU A 116 0.02 -15.29 -2.17
C LEU A 116 -0.50 -16.28 -1.14
N SER A 117 0.38 -16.86 -0.33
CA SER A 117 -0.01 -17.76 0.76
C SER A 117 1.03 -17.84 1.86
N GLY A 118 0.59 -17.94 3.11
CA GLY A 118 1.47 -18.01 4.29
C GLY A 118 0.81 -17.43 5.55
N PRO A 119 1.61 -17.20 6.62
CA PRO A 119 1.14 -16.57 7.85
C PRO A 119 0.57 -15.17 7.56
N TRP A 120 -0.60 -14.85 8.11
CA TRP A 120 -1.28 -13.58 7.83
C TRP A 120 -0.43 -12.37 8.21
N ARG A 121 0.24 -12.43 9.37
CA ARG A 121 1.16 -11.39 9.86
C ARG A 121 2.28 -11.05 8.87
N GLU A 122 2.63 -11.97 7.97
CA GLU A 122 3.63 -11.77 6.93
C GLU A 122 2.97 -11.40 5.60
N VAL A 123 1.97 -12.18 5.17
CA VAL A 123 1.34 -12.04 3.85
C VAL A 123 0.64 -10.69 3.67
N ILE A 124 0.10 -10.13 4.76
CA ILE A 124 -0.62 -8.84 4.78
C ILE A 124 0.17 -7.68 4.16
N MET A 125 1.51 -7.72 4.27
CA MET A 125 2.40 -6.66 3.81
C MET A 125 2.65 -6.68 2.30
N TRP A 126 2.23 -7.71 1.57
CA TRP A 126 2.45 -7.79 0.13
C TRP A 126 1.45 -6.97 -0.68
N GLU A 127 0.19 -6.82 -0.24
CA GLU A 127 -0.91 -6.31 -1.08
C GLU A 127 -0.55 -4.97 -1.75
N VAL A 128 -0.28 -3.94 -0.95
CA VAL A 128 -0.09 -2.58 -1.46
C VAL A 128 1.20 -2.44 -2.26
N PRO A 129 2.37 -2.89 -1.76
CA PRO A 129 3.61 -2.70 -2.49
C PRO A 129 3.66 -3.53 -3.78
N LEU A 130 3.10 -4.75 -3.79
CA LEU A 130 3.03 -5.57 -5.00
C LEU A 130 2.13 -4.94 -6.08
N LEU A 131 0.97 -4.38 -5.70
CA LEU A 131 0.12 -3.67 -6.64
C LEU A 131 0.80 -2.42 -7.21
N ALA A 132 1.52 -1.67 -6.37
CA ALA A 132 2.31 -0.52 -6.81
C ALA A 132 3.43 -0.92 -7.79
N VAL A 133 4.14 -2.02 -7.51
CA VAL A 133 5.16 -2.60 -8.41
C VAL A 133 4.55 -3.01 -9.75
N ILE A 134 3.44 -3.75 -9.74
CA ILE A 134 2.76 -4.16 -10.98
C ILE A 134 2.36 -2.93 -11.80
N SER A 135 1.74 -1.95 -11.16
CA SER A 135 1.32 -0.69 -11.78
C SER A 135 2.50 0.01 -12.44
N GLU A 136 3.60 0.17 -11.71
CA GLU A 136 4.77 0.89 -12.20
C GLU A 136 5.51 0.14 -13.31
N VAL A 137 5.67 -1.20 -13.22
CA VAL A 137 6.22 -2.02 -14.32
C VAL A 137 5.40 -1.85 -15.60
N VAL A 138 4.08 -1.91 -15.49
CA VAL A 138 3.18 -1.75 -16.63
C VAL A 138 3.28 -0.34 -17.22
N HIS A 139 3.31 0.70 -16.39
CA HIS A 139 3.40 2.09 -16.84
C HIS A 139 4.76 2.44 -17.43
N GLN A 140 5.86 1.92 -16.87
CA GLN A 140 7.21 2.07 -17.45
C GLN A 140 7.29 1.46 -18.86
N HIS A 141 6.58 0.35 -19.10
CA HIS A 141 6.51 -0.26 -20.43
C HIS A 141 5.59 0.50 -21.39
N ARG A 142 4.37 0.87 -20.94
CA ARG A 142 3.34 1.48 -21.80
C ARG A 142 3.59 2.97 -22.08
N ALA A 143 4.18 3.69 -21.15
CA ALA A 143 4.30 5.14 -21.20
C ALA A 143 5.68 5.65 -20.71
N PRO A 144 6.80 5.18 -21.31
CA PRO A 144 8.16 5.47 -20.82
C PRO A 144 8.58 6.94 -20.87
N GLY A 145 7.83 7.81 -21.57
CA GLY A 145 8.11 9.24 -21.70
C GLY A 145 7.36 10.13 -20.71
N VAL A 146 6.48 9.57 -19.88
CA VAL A 146 5.74 10.36 -18.88
C VAL A 146 6.68 10.75 -17.75
N THR A 147 6.58 12.01 -17.34
CA THR A 147 7.38 12.58 -16.25
C THR A 147 6.50 13.04 -15.09
N PRO A 148 7.04 13.14 -13.85
CA PRO A 148 6.31 13.73 -12.74
C PRO A 148 5.76 15.13 -13.02
N GLN A 149 6.49 15.96 -13.76
CA GLN A 149 6.04 17.30 -14.13
C GLN A 149 4.77 17.28 -15.01
N MET A 150 4.62 16.30 -15.90
CA MET A 150 3.40 16.15 -16.69
C MET A 150 2.19 15.83 -15.81
N ALA A 151 2.38 15.00 -14.78
CA ALA A 151 1.33 14.68 -13.81
C ALA A 151 0.97 15.92 -12.96
N VAL A 152 1.95 16.69 -12.51
CA VAL A 152 1.72 17.96 -11.79
C VAL A 152 0.98 18.96 -12.67
N ASN A 153 1.36 19.15 -13.93
CA ASN A 153 0.65 20.05 -14.85
C ASN A 153 -0.82 19.64 -15.05
N HIS A 154 -1.10 18.33 -15.10
CA HIS A 154 -2.46 17.83 -15.16
C HIS A 154 -3.22 18.08 -13.84
N LEU A 155 -2.57 17.91 -12.68
CA LEU A 155 -3.13 18.26 -11.38
C LEU A 155 -3.48 19.76 -11.31
N GLU A 156 -2.61 20.66 -11.75
CA GLU A 156 -2.92 22.11 -11.78
C GLU A 156 -4.16 22.45 -12.59
N THR A 157 -4.42 21.70 -13.66
CA THR A 157 -5.63 21.89 -14.46
C THR A 157 -6.87 21.49 -13.66
N LYS A 158 -6.84 20.34 -12.98
CA LYS A 158 -7.93 19.92 -12.07
C LYS A 158 -8.12 20.86 -10.89
N LEU A 159 -7.05 21.41 -10.32
CA LEU A 159 -7.13 22.39 -9.23
C LEU A 159 -7.76 23.69 -9.69
N ARG A 160 -7.40 24.19 -10.89
CA ARG A 160 -8.07 25.37 -11.48
C ARG A 160 -9.56 25.13 -11.72
N GLU A 161 -9.94 23.96 -12.23
CA GLU A 161 -11.34 23.57 -12.42
C GLU A 161 -12.08 23.46 -11.08
N PHE A 162 -11.48 22.81 -10.08
CA PHE A 162 -12.03 22.71 -8.73
C PHE A 162 -12.26 24.08 -8.12
N ASN A 163 -11.28 24.98 -8.20
CA ASN A 163 -11.39 26.35 -7.67
C ASN A 163 -12.49 27.15 -8.39
N ALA A 164 -12.63 27.00 -9.72
CA ALA A 164 -13.71 27.65 -10.46
C ALA A 164 -15.10 27.12 -10.09
N LEU A 165 -15.23 25.80 -9.86
CA LEU A 165 -16.49 25.16 -9.46
C LEU A 165 -16.89 25.44 -8.01
N THR A 166 -15.91 25.78 -7.16
CA THR A 166 -16.12 26.01 -5.72
C THR A 166 -16.02 27.48 -5.33
N ASP A 167 -15.92 28.39 -6.31
CA ASP A 167 -15.87 29.82 -6.05
C ASP A 167 -17.12 30.29 -5.29
N GLY A 168 -16.89 31.02 -4.20
CA GLY A 168 -17.94 31.46 -3.27
C GLY A 168 -18.53 30.38 -2.35
N LEU A 169 -18.07 29.12 -2.41
CA LEU A 169 -18.48 28.07 -1.46
C LEU A 169 -17.61 28.08 -0.19
N ASP A 170 -18.22 27.72 0.94
CA ASP A 170 -17.48 27.48 2.17
C ASP A 170 -16.81 26.10 2.14
N LEU A 171 -15.48 26.09 1.97
CA LEU A 171 -14.65 24.88 1.97
C LEU A 171 -13.99 24.60 3.33
N SER A 172 -14.38 25.31 4.40
CA SER A 172 -13.77 25.15 5.74
C SER A 172 -13.86 23.72 6.29
N HIS A 173 -14.82 22.91 5.79
CA HIS A 173 -15.01 21.51 6.13
C HIS A 173 -14.53 20.52 5.06
N PHE A 174 -14.07 20.99 3.89
CA PHE A 174 -13.56 20.10 2.85
C PHE A 174 -12.19 19.54 3.25
N ARG A 175 -12.01 18.23 3.07
CA ARG A 175 -10.79 17.51 3.47
C ARG A 175 -10.43 16.50 2.39
N LEU A 176 -9.18 16.53 1.92
CA LEU A 176 -8.64 15.54 0.98
C LEU A 176 -7.50 14.75 1.62
N MET A 177 -7.48 13.45 1.34
CA MET A 177 -6.40 12.53 1.70
C MET A 177 -5.89 11.82 0.45
N ASP A 178 -4.59 11.52 0.41
CA ASP A 178 -4.00 10.67 -0.63
C ASP A 178 -4.08 9.17 -0.28
N PHE A 179 -4.95 8.42 -0.99
CA PHE A 179 -5.06 6.95 -0.95
C PHE A 179 -4.60 6.31 -2.28
N GLY A 180 -3.60 6.91 -2.95
CA GLY A 180 -3.20 6.58 -4.31
C GLY A 180 -2.14 5.48 -4.49
N THR A 181 -1.53 4.96 -3.43
CA THR A 181 -0.32 4.11 -3.52
C THR A 181 -0.49 2.90 -4.43
N ARG A 182 -1.54 2.10 -4.22
CA ARG A 182 -1.75 0.80 -4.88
C ARG A 182 -1.76 0.84 -6.42
N ARG A 183 -2.15 1.97 -7.01
CA ARG A 183 -2.34 2.11 -8.48
C ARG A 183 -1.67 3.36 -9.02
N ARG A 184 -0.64 3.85 -8.32
CA ARG A 184 0.14 5.00 -8.77
C ARG A 184 0.82 4.70 -10.10
N PHE A 185 1.06 5.74 -10.90
CA PHE A 185 1.82 5.62 -12.14
C PHE A 185 3.27 5.19 -11.86
N SER A 186 3.92 5.90 -10.94
CA SER A 186 5.20 5.52 -10.35
C SER A 186 5.31 6.14 -8.95
N ARG A 187 6.30 5.72 -8.16
CA ARG A 187 6.61 6.36 -6.87
C ARG A 187 6.86 7.86 -7.02
N GLU A 188 7.66 8.26 -8.00
CA GLU A 188 8.02 9.66 -8.24
C GLU A 188 6.81 10.51 -8.64
N VAL A 189 5.87 9.93 -9.39
CA VAL A 189 4.62 10.61 -9.72
C VAL A 189 3.76 10.80 -8.47
N GLN A 190 3.59 9.77 -7.62
CA GLN A 190 2.83 9.93 -6.39
C GLN A 190 3.45 10.99 -5.49
N GLN A 191 4.78 10.95 -5.31
CA GLN A 191 5.49 11.95 -4.53
C GLN A 191 5.24 13.37 -5.05
N ALA A 192 5.42 13.63 -6.35
CA ALA A 192 5.23 14.96 -6.91
C ALA A 192 3.78 15.48 -6.77
N ILE A 193 2.79 14.59 -6.88
CA ILE A 193 1.38 14.93 -6.66
C ILE A 193 1.14 15.28 -5.18
N VAL A 194 1.64 14.49 -4.24
CA VAL A 194 1.48 14.73 -2.80
C VAL A 194 2.21 15.99 -2.35
N GLU A 195 3.43 16.23 -2.84
CA GLU A 195 4.18 17.48 -2.58
C GLU A 195 3.42 18.72 -3.03
N ARG A 196 2.72 18.64 -4.17
CA ARG A 196 1.89 19.74 -4.65
C ARG A 196 0.61 19.89 -3.83
N LEU A 197 -0.09 18.79 -3.54
CA LEU A 197 -1.32 18.81 -2.75
C LEU A 197 -1.08 19.30 -1.31
N LYS A 198 0.09 19.04 -0.73
CA LYS A 198 0.50 19.56 0.60
C LYS A 198 0.40 21.09 0.71
N GLN A 199 0.45 21.81 -0.41
CA GLN A 199 0.34 23.27 -0.43
C GLN A 199 -1.11 23.76 -0.28
N GLU A 200 -2.10 22.87 -0.41
CA GLU A 200 -3.51 23.19 -0.30
C GLU A 200 -4.01 23.04 1.16
N PRO A 201 -4.76 24.01 1.71
CA PRO A 201 -5.14 24.03 3.13
C PRO A 201 -6.11 22.91 3.54
N TRP A 202 -6.82 22.31 2.57
CA TRP A 202 -7.75 21.22 2.79
C TRP A 202 -7.11 19.84 2.67
N PHE A 203 -5.83 19.74 2.27
CA PHE A 203 -5.12 18.47 2.23
C PHE A 203 -4.62 18.09 3.62
N ILE A 204 -5.04 16.93 4.13
CA ILE A 204 -4.83 16.56 5.53
C ILE A 204 -3.87 15.41 5.77
N GLY A 205 -3.44 14.71 4.72
CA GLY A 205 -2.48 13.62 4.87
C GLY A 205 -2.48 12.63 3.73
N THR A 206 -1.67 11.59 3.89
CA THR A 206 -1.52 10.50 2.94
C THR A 206 -1.56 9.17 3.70
N SER A 207 -2.04 8.14 3.02
CA SER A 207 -1.91 6.77 3.52
C SER A 207 -0.50 6.22 3.40
N ASN A 208 0.32 6.73 2.48
CA ASN A 208 1.66 6.19 2.24
C ASN A 208 2.60 6.56 3.40
N TYR A 209 3.10 5.57 4.13
CA TYR A 209 3.88 5.82 5.35
C TYR A 209 5.23 6.49 5.08
N ASP A 210 5.89 6.15 3.98
CA ASP A 210 7.14 6.78 3.56
C ASP A 210 6.94 8.25 3.17
N LEU A 211 5.90 8.57 2.41
CA LEU A 211 5.57 9.96 2.10
C LEU A 211 5.15 10.74 3.34
N ALA A 212 4.37 10.13 4.23
CA ALA A 212 3.99 10.75 5.51
C ALA A 212 5.23 11.16 6.31
N ARG A 213 6.20 10.26 6.43
CA ARG A 213 7.48 10.50 7.11
C ARG A 213 8.31 11.58 6.43
N ARG A 214 8.61 11.41 5.13
CA ARG A 214 9.54 12.30 4.40
C ARG A 214 8.98 13.70 4.18
N LEU A 215 7.65 13.83 4.11
CA LEU A 215 6.97 15.09 3.87
C LEU A 215 6.31 15.67 5.12
N ASP A 216 6.53 15.11 6.31
CA ASP A 216 5.93 15.59 7.57
C ASP A 216 4.40 15.78 7.44
N LEU A 217 3.73 14.71 7.00
CA LEU A 217 2.27 14.65 6.84
C LEU A 217 1.68 13.66 7.82
N THR A 218 0.41 13.84 8.16
CA THR A 218 -0.33 12.87 8.96
C THR A 218 -0.51 11.56 8.17
N PRO A 219 -0.09 10.40 8.72
CA PRO A 219 -0.39 9.10 8.13
C PRO A 219 -1.86 8.75 8.34
N MET A 220 -2.57 8.41 7.26
CA MET A 220 -4.01 8.19 7.25
C MET A 220 -4.36 6.73 6.91
N GLY A 221 -5.18 6.10 7.73
CA GLY A 221 -5.64 4.72 7.50
C GLY A 221 -6.13 4.10 8.79
N THR A 222 -7.07 3.17 8.71
CA THR A 222 -7.57 2.42 9.87
C THR A 222 -7.52 0.92 9.61
N GLN A 223 -8.56 0.37 9.00
CA GLN A 223 -8.69 -1.06 8.69
C GLN A 223 -9.31 -1.22 7.29
N ALA A 224 -9.17 -2.41 6.72
CA ALA A 224 -9.72 -2.77 5.42
C ALA A 224 -10.61 -4.02 5.49
N HIS A 225 -11.30 -4.32 4.39
CA HIS A 225 -12.22 -5.46 4.30
C HIS A 225 -11.57 -6.80 4.66
N GLU A 226 -10.26 -6.99 4.42
CA GLU A 226 -9.58 -8.25 4.73
C GLU A 226 -9.68 -8.62 6.22
N TRP A 227 -9.72 -7.62 7.10
CA TRP A 227 -9.88 -7.82 8.55
C TRP A 227 -11.21 -8.53 8.81
N PHE A 228 -12.29 -8.01 8.25
CA PHE A 228 -13.62 -8.59 8.37
C PHE A 228 -13.75 -9.94 7.65
N GLN A 229 -13.13 -10.10 6.48
CA GLN A 229 -13.14 -11.34 5.71
C GLN A 229 -12.44 -12.47 6.46
N ALA A 230 -11.28 -12.21 7.07
CA ALA A 230 -10.58 -13.20 7.90
C ALA A 230 -11.44 -13.66 9.08
N HIS A 231 -12.18 -12.75 9.70
CA HIS A 231 -13.07 -13.08 10.82
C HIS A 231 -14.23 -14.00 10.46
N GLN A 232 -14.57 -14.16 9.16
CA GLN A 232 -15.56 -15.14 8.72
C GLN A 232 -15.11 -16.59 8.95
N GLN A 233 -13.80 -16.82 9.07
CA GLN A 233 -13.21 -18.14 9.35
C GLN A 233 -12.54 -18.20 10.74
N ILE A 234 -12.26 -17.06 11.38
CA ILE A 234 -11.75 -17.02 12.75
C ILE A 234 -12.89 -17.10 13.78
N SER A 235 -14.02 -16.45 13.51
CA SER A 235 -15.18 -16.49 14.41
C SER A 235 -15.82 -17.87 14.38
N PRO A 236 -16.14 -18.48 15.54
CA PRO A 236 -16.88 -19.75 15.61
C PRO A 236 -18.25 -19.69 14.93
N ASP A 237 -18.86 -18.51 14.90
CA ASP A 237 -20.14 -18.25 14.26
C ASP A 237 -20.01 -17.13 13.22
N LEU A 238 -20.36 -17.45 11.97
CA LEU A 238 -20.32 -16.53 10.84
C LEU A 238 -21.19 -15.29 11.08
N ALA A 239 -22.36 -15.46 11.72
CA ALA A 239 -23.29 -14.35 11.99
C ALA A 239 -22.69 -13.30 12.94
N ASN A 240 -21.69 -13.68 13.73
CA ASN A 240 -21.00 -12.82 14.68
C ASN A 240 -19.63 -12.34 14.17
N SER A 241 -19.18 -12.76 12.99
CA SER A 241 -17.85 -12.45 12.46
C SER A 241 -17.53 -10.95 12.42
N GLN A 242 -18.47 -10.13 11.93
CA GLN A 242 -18.29 -8.68 11.87
C GLN A 242 -18.22 -8.03 13.27
N ARG A 243 -19.04 -8.50 14.22
CA ARG A 243 -18.99 -7.99 15.61
C ARG A 243 -17.66 -8.37 16.28
N ALA A 244 -17.21 -9.60 16.06
CA ALA A 244 -15.93 -10.07 16.56
C ALA A 244 -14.77 -9.25 15.98
N ALA A 245 -14.81 -8.93 14.69
CA ALA A 245 -13.83 -8.07 14.03
C ALA A 245 -13.78 -6.66 14.63
N LEU A 246 -14.94 -6.03 14.84
CA LEU A 246 -15.01 -4.69 15.45
C LEU A 246 -14.49 -4.69 16.89
N GLN A 247 -14.89 -5.68 17.69
CA GLN A 247 -14.42 -5.81 19.07
C GLN A 247 -12.90 -6.03 19.11
N ALA A 248 -12.37 -6.93 18.27
CA ALA A 248 -10.95 -7.20 18.21
C ALA A 248 -10.13 -5.96 17.77
N TRP A 249 -10.69 -5.10 16.93
CA TRP A 249 -10.07 -3.84 16.53
C TRP A 249 -10.02 -2.85 17.70
N LEU A 250 -11.12 -2.68 18.44
CA LEU A 250 -11.18 -1.79 19.60
C LEU A 250 -10.33 -2.31 20.78
N ASP A 251 -10.22 -3.63 20.94
CA ASP A 251 -9.31 -4.22 21.93
C ASP A 251 -7.83 -3.89 21.61
N GLU A 252 -7.48 -3.78 20.33
CA GLU A 252 -6.12 -3.42 19.89
C GLU A 252 -5.89 -1.91 19.94
N TYR A 253 -6.89 -1.13 19.51
CA TYR A 253 -6.87 0.33 19.40
C TYR A 253 -8.10 0.96 20.08
N PRO A 254 -8.08 1.15 21.42
CA PRO A 254 -9.27 1.60 22.16
C PRO A 254 -9.72 3.03 21.82
N ASP A 255 -8.76 3.94 21.64
CA ASP A 255 -9.00 5.38 21.50
C ASP A 255 -8.40 5.97 20.20
N GLN A 256 -7.92 5.11 19.31
CA GLN A 256 -7.24 5.49 18.07
C GLN A 256 -7.79 4.68 16.90
N LEU A 257 -7.61 5.15 15.67
CA LEU A 257 -7.94 4.40 14.44
C LEU A 257 -9.42 3.90 14.37
N GLY A 258 -10.35 4.66 14.95
CA GLY A 258 -11.76 4.27 15.14
C GLY A 258 -12.71 4.39 13.94
N ILE A 259 -12.20 4.29 12.70
CA ILE A 259 -13.06 4.31 11.49
C ILE A 259 -13.23 2.87 10.98
N ALA A 260 -14.48 2.43 10.86
CA ALA A 260 -14.82 1.17 10.19
C ALA A 260 -15.17 1.42 8.72
N PRO A 261 -14.62 0.64 7.77
CA PRO A 261 -15.02 0.70 6.37
C PRO A 261 -16.44 0.15 6.21
N ASP A 262 -17.23 0.81 5.35
CA ASP A 262 -18.58 0.39 4.96
C ASP A 262 -18.59 -0.94 4.18
#